data_AF-X1FSU9-F1
#
_entry.id   AF-X1FSU9-F1
#
_cell.length_a   1.000
_cell.length_b   1.000
_cell.length_c   1.000
_cell.angle_alpha   90.00
_cell.angle_beta   90.00
_cell.angle_gamma   90.00
#
_symmetry.space_group_name_H-M   'P 1'
#
loop_
_entity.id
_entity.type
_entity.pdbx_description
1 polymer ?
#
loop_
_entity_poly.entity_id
_entity_poly.type
_entity_poly.pdbx_seq_one_letter_code
_entity_poly.pdbx_strand_id
1 'polypeptide(L)'
;ATVSQPYCPHCQRFLPDRYIEGTCPYCNSLGARGDQCDECNKPLNPVELIDPHCRLCDTTPEFRDSEHFFLKLSAFQDSLSAWVKEQGQKSQWRPNVYNLTQRYLKEGLRDRAITRDINWGVSVPIDGFENKRIYVWFEAVIGYLSAAKEWAKTSGDEEKWRSFWQDKEAKVYNFIGKDNIPFHTLIWPAMLMGYDDLNLPYDVPANEFLTIEGRKLSTSRNWAVWLPDYLSRYDPDPLRYFLSINMPETGDTD
;
A
#
# COMPACT_ATOMS: atom_id res chain seq x y z
N ALA A 1 -15.81 -10.81 -9.05
CA ALA A 1 -16.90 -10.62 -8.05
C ALA A 1 -17.44 -9.21 -8.22
N THR A 2 -18.76 -9.07 -8.19
CA THR A 2 -19.46 -7.79 -8.38
C THR A 2 -19.54 -7.02 -7.06
N VAL A 3 -19.18 -5.75 -7.08
CA VAL A 3 -19.22 -4.85 -5.92
C VAL A 3 -20.04 -3.62 -6.30
N SER A 4 -20.98 -3.24 -5.44
CA SER A 4 -21.74 -2.00 -5.62
C SER A 4 -20.90 -0.81 -5.16
N GLN A 5 -20.73 0.19 -6.03
CA GLN A 5 -19.87 1.35 -5.79
C GLN A 5 -20.58 2.65 -6.21
N PRO A 6 -20.28 3.78 -5.54
CA PRO A 6 -20.81 5.07 -5.95
C PRO A 6 -20.21 5.50 -7.30
N TYR A 7 -21.08 5.98 -8.19
CA TYR A 7 -20.77 6.47 -9.52
C TYR A 7 -21.34 7.87 -9.69
N CYS A 8 -20.54 8.79 -10.21
CA CYS A 8 -21.02 10.13 -10.55
C CYS A 8 -21.49 10.16 -12.01
N PRO A 9 -22.79 10.37 -12.29
CA PRO A 9 -23.31 10.44 -13.66
C PRO A 9 -22.75 11.63 -14.44
N HIS A 10 -22.46 12.75 -13.76
CA HIS A 10 -21.92 13.95 -14.40
C HIS A 10 -20.42 13.80 -14.74
N CYS A 11 -19.60 13.30 -13.82
CA CYS A 11 -18.18 13.01 -14.08
C CYS A 11 -17.94 11.71 -14.84
N GLN A 12 -19.00 10.93 -15.08
CA GLN A 12 -18.99 9.63 -15.74
C GLN A 12 -17.94 8.65 -15.18
N ARG A 13 -17.83 8.58 -13.85
CA ARG A 13 -16.83 7.73 -13.19
C ARG A 13 -17.27 7.22 -11.82
N PHE A 14 -16.73 6.07 -11.44
CA PHE A 14 -16.80 5.58 -10.06
C PHE A 14 -16.01 6.49 -9.12
N LEU A 15 -16.53 6.68 -7.90
CA LEU A 15 -15.96 7.55 -6.89
C LEU A 15 -15.23 6.69 -5.85
N PRO A 16 -13.89 6.75 -5.77
CA PRO A 16 -13.18 6.26 -4.59
C PRO A 16 -13.66 7.01 -3.34
N ASP A 17 -13.48 6.41 -2.16
CA ASP A 17 -13.98 6.95 -0.88
C ASP A 17 -13.59 8.42 -0.62
N ARG A 18 -12.44 8.87 -1.13
CA ARG A 18 -11.96 10.25 -1.02
C ARG A 18 -12.70 11.27 -1.91
N TYR A 19 -13.46 10.83 -2.91
CA TYR A 19 -14.21 11.68 -3.85
C TYR A 19 -15.71 11.65 -3.61
N ILE A 20 -16.16 10.94 -2.57
CA ILE A 20 -17.52 11.01 -2.07
C ILE A 20 -17.50 11.63 -0.68
N GLU A 21 -18.34 12.64 -0.49
CA GLU A 21 -18.54 13.29 0.80
C GLU A 21 -20.03 13.34 1.10
N GLY A 22 -20.36 13.43 2.39
CA GLY A 22 -21.74 13.54 2.85
C GLY A 22 -21.80 13.92 4.32
N THR A 23 -22.96 13.74 4.91
CA THR A 23 -23.19 13.97 6.34
C THR A 23 -22.98 12.67 7.10
N CYS A 24 -22.22 12.72 8.19
CA CYS A 24 -21.95 11.56 9.03
C CYS A 24 -23.24 11.07 9.72
N PRO A 25 -23.64 9.80 9.56
CA PRO A 25 -24.88 9.29 10.17
C PRO A 25 -24.80 9.15 11.71
N TYR A 26 -23.60 9.25 12.29
CA TYR A 26 -23.39 9.05 13.72
C TYR A 26 -23.27 10.35 14.51
N CYS A 27 -22.79 11.42 13.90
CA CYS A 27 -22.56 12.70 14.60
C CYS A 27 -23.05 13.93 13.84
N ASN A 28 -23.64 13.75 12.65
CA ASN A 28 -24.17 14.81 11.79
C ASN A 28 -23.13 15.85 11.32
N SER A 29 -21.84 15.55 11.42
CA SER A 29 -20.81 16.39 10.83
C SER A 29 -20.95 16.40 9.30
N LEU A 30 -20.86 17.59 8.71
CA LEU A 30 -20.79 17.76 7.26
C LEU A 30 -19.40 17.36 6.74
N GLY A 31 -19.32 16.89 5.50
CA GLY A 31 -18.05 16.57 4.84
C GLY A 31 -17.39 15.26 5.29
N ALA A 32 -18.16 14.32 5.85
CA ALA A 32 -17.67 12.98 6.14
C ALA A 32 -17.33 12.25 4.83
N ARG A 33 -16.18 11.56 4.80
CA ARG A 33 -15.69 10.84 3.62
C ARG A 33 -16.31 9.45 3.57
N GLY A 34 -16.24 8.80 2.40
CA GLY A 34 -16.78 7.45 2.20
C GLY A 34 -16.18 6.39 3.12
N ASP A 35 -14.95 6.58 3.59
CA ASP A 35 -14.19 5.63 4.41
C ASP A 35 -14.21 5.95 5.91
N GLN A 36 -14.30 7.23 6.26
CA GLN A 36 -14.19 7.68 7.66
C GLN A 36 -14.81 9.06 7.86
N CYS A 37 -15.40 9.27 9.03
CA CYS A 37 -15.72 10.60 9.55
C CYS A 37 -14.54 11.18 10.33
N ASP A 38 -14.00 12.33 9.90
CA ASP A 38 -12.85 12.95 10.58
C ASP A 38 -13.22 13.52 11.98
N GLU A 39 -14.49 13.91 12.21
CA GLU A 39 -14.96 14.43 13.51
C GLU A 39 -15.10 13.35 14.58
N CYS A 40 -15.84 12.26 14.31
CA CYS A 40 -16.07 11.19 15.29
C CYS A 40 -15.16 9.97 15.12
N ASN A 41 -14.25 9.98 14.13
CA ASN A 41 -13.30 8.93 13.78
C ASN A 41 -13.90 7.56 13.42
N LYS A 42 -15.23 7.44 13.28
CA LYS A 42 -15.87 6.19 12.90
C LYS A 42 -15.56 5.82 11.45
N PRO A 43 -15.23 4.55 11.17
CA PRO A 43 -15.19 4.05 9.80
C PRO A 43 -16.60 4.08 9.22
N LEU A 44 -16.68 4.43 7.94
CA LEU A 44 -17.93 4.52 7.18
C LEU A 44 -17.84 3.65 5.93
N ASN A 45 -19.00 3.34 5.38
CA ASN A 45 -19.15 2.90 4.00
C ASN A 45 -19.87 3.99 3.20
N PRO A 46 -19.53 4.24 1.92
CA PRO A 46 -20.22 5.23 1.09
C PRO A 46 -21.75 5.14 1.10
N VAL A 47 -22.33 3.94 1.25
CA VAL A 47 -23.79 3.73 1.32
C VAL A 47 -24.43 4.27 2.60
N GLU A 48 -23.65 4.52 3.65
CA GLU A 48 -24.12 4.97 4.96
C GLU A 48 -24.16 6.49 5.08
N LEU A 49 -23.53 7.22 4.15
CA LEU A 49 -23.51 8.67 4.14
C LEU A 49 -24.92 9.24 3.88
N ILE A 50 -25.30 10.24 4.67
CA ILE A 50 -26.52 11.02 4.45
C ILE A 50 -26.20 12.10 3.41
N ASP A 51 -27.07 12.29 2.42
CA ASP A 51 -26.90 13.25 1.32
C ASP A 51 -25.50 13.19 0.66
N PRO A 52 -25.10 12.01 0.13
CA PRO A 52 -23.81 11.87 -0.50
C PRO A 52 -23.75 12.74 -1.77
N HIS A 53 -22.59 13.34 -2.01
CA HIS A 53 -22.30 14.11 -3.21
C HIS A 53 -20.87 13.86 -3.68
N CYS A 54 -20.66 14.01 -4.98
CA CYS A 54 -19.34 13.94 -5.59
C CYS A 54 -18.53 15.19 -5.23
N ARG A 55 -17.43 15.05 -4.49
CA ARG A 55 -16.54 16.17 -4.11
C ARG A 55 -16.01 16.98 -5.31
N LEU A 56 -16.05 16.42 -6.52
CA LEU A 56 -15.54 17.06 -7.73
C LEU A 56 -16.56 17.98 -8.42
N CYS A 57 -17.87 17.76 -8.24
CA CYS A 57 -18.91 18.45 -9.02
C CYS A 57 -20.26 18.57 -8.30
N ASP A 58 -20.32 18.22 -7.02
CA ASP A 58 -21.49 18.24 -6.13
C ASP A 58 -22.71 17.41 -6.58
N THR A 59 -22.60 16.65 -7.66
CA THR A 59 -23.67 15.76 -8.14
C THR A 59 -23.88 14.60 -7.17
N THR A 60 -25.13 14.28 -6.84
CA THR A 60 -25.50 13.08 -6.07
C THR A 60 -25.08 11.81 -6.82
N PRO A 61 -24.28 10.91 -6.20
CA PRO A 61 -23.87 9.68 -6.84
C PRO A 61 -25.00 8.64 -6.86
N GLU A 62 -24.98 7.81 -7.89
CA GLU A 62 -25.79 6.59 -8.00
C GLU A 62 -24.93 5.38 -7.65
N PHE A 63 -25.51 4.31 -7.11
CA PHE A 63 -24.77 3.08 -6.86
C PHE A 63 -24.88 2.17 -8.08
N ARG A 64 -23.72 1.80 -8.63
CA ARG A 64 -23.62 0.89 -9.78
C ARG A 64 -22.77 -0.31 -9.43
N ASP A 65 -23.17 -1.44 -9.98
CA ASP A 65 -22.44 -2.69 -9.84
C ASP A 65 -21.23 -2.71 -10.77
N SER A 66 -20.09 -3.09 -10.22
CA SER A 66 -18.81 -3.13 -10.92
C SER A 66 -18.11 -4.46 -10.65
N GLU A 67 -17.70 -5.16 -11.70
CA GLU A 67 -16.96 -6.41 -11.54
C GLU A 67 -15.48 -6.16 -11.23
N HIS A 68 -14.97 -6.89 -10.25
CA HIS A 68 -13.57 -6.83 -9.83
C HIS A 68 -12.94 -8.22 -9.67
N PHE A 69 -11.67 -8.33 -10.06
CA PHE A 69 -10.80 -9.43 -9.65
C PHE A 69 -10.27 -9.24 -8.23
N PHE A 70 -10.11 -10.35 -7.52
CA PHE A 70 -9.59 -10.41 -6.17
C PHE A 70 -8.40 -11.37 -6.10
N LEU A 71 -7.34 -10.98 -5.40
CA LEU A 71 -6.31 -11.90 -4.94
C LEU A 71 -6.94 -12.76 -3.85
N LYS A 72 -6.96 -14.08 -4.07
CA LYS A 72 -7.42 -15.08 -3.11
C LYS A 72 -6.41 -15.26 -1.97
N LEU A 73 -6.10 -14.17 -1.27
CA LEU A 73 -5.10 -14.11 -0.21
C LEU A 73 -5.41 -15.09 0.92
N SER A 74 -6.70 -15.33 1.19
CA SER A 74 -7.15 -16.32 2.17
C SER A 74 -6.60 -17.72 1.90
N ALA A 75 -6.37 -18.10 0.64
CA ALA A 75 -5.81 -19.40 0.29
C ALA A 75 -4.32 -19.55 0.67
N PHE A 76 -3.61 -18.45 0.96
CA PHE A 76 -2.20 -18.46 1.37
C PHE A 76 -2.02 -18.39 2.89
N GLN A 77 -3.10 -18.45 3.67
CA GLN A 77 -3.08 -18.34 5.13
C GLN A 77 -2.04 -19.28 5.77
N ASP A 78 -2.07 -20.56 5.41
CA ASP A 78 -1.22 -21.58 6.04
C ASP A 78 0.24 -21.43 5.59
N SER A 79 0.47 -21.23 4.29
CA SER A 79 1.82 -21.05 3.73
C SER A 79 2.52 -19.80 4.27
N LEU A 80 1.80 -18.68 4.37
CA LEU A 80 2.32 -17.46 4.99
C LEU A 80 2.58 -17.65 6.48
N SER A 81 1.66 -18.33 7.19
CA SER A 81 1.85 -18.59 8.63
C SER A 81 3.08 -19.46 8.89
N ALA A 82 3.31 -20.47 8.06
CA ALA A 82 4.51 -21.31 8.13
C ALA A 82 5.79 -20.50 7.84
N TRP A 83 5.81 -19.74 6.74
CA TRP A 83 6.95 -18.92 6.37
C TRP A 83 7.27 -17.85 7.44
N VAL A 84 6.28 -17.12 7.94
CA VAL A 84 6.49 -16.12 9.00
C VAL A 84 6.99 -16.77 10.28
N LYS A 85 6.51 -17.97 10.64
CA LYS A 85 7.02 -18.71 11.81
C LYS A 85 8.51 -19.03 11.67
N GLU A 86 8.96 -19.44 10.48
CA GLU A 86 10.40 -19.66 10.20
C GLU A 86 11.20 -18.36 10.32
N GLN A 87 10.66 -17.23 9.84
CA GLN A 87 11.30 -15.92 10.00
C GLN A 87 11.48 -15.55 11.48
N GLY A 88 10.48 -15.84 12.31
CA GLY A 88 10.55 -15.66 13.76
C GLY A 88 11.63 -16.52 14.43
N GLN A 89 11.82 -17.76 13.98
CA GLN A 89 12.87 -18.66 14.51
C GLN A 89 14.28 -18.21 14.14
N LYS A 90 14.43 -17.58 12.96
CA LYS A 90 15.70 -17.00 12.51
C LYS A 90 16.04 -15.70 13.25
N SER A 91 15.09 -15.11 13.99
CA SER A 91 15.23 -13.82 14.69
C SER A 91 15.72 -12.69 13.78
N GLN A 92 15.40 -12.74 12.48
CA GLN A 92 15.86 -11.75 11.51
C GLN A 92 15.00 -10.49 11.52
N TRP A 93 13.68 -10.65 11.70
CA TRP A 93 12.76 -9.53 11.65
C TRP A 93 12.72 -8.75 12.95
N ARG A 94 12.62 -7.42 12.82
CA ARG A 94 12.35 -6.52 13.94
C ARG A 94 11.03 -6.90 14.64
N PRO A 95 10.91 -6.71 15.96
CA PRO A 95 9.71 -7.09 16.71
C PRO A 95 8.42 -6.45 16.19
N ASN A 96 8.45 -5.20 15.74
CA ASN A 96 7.28 -4.51 15.17
C ASN A 96 6.78 -5.21 13.89
N VAL A 97 7.68 -5.57 12.98
CA VAL A 97 7.38 -6.29 11.73
C VAL A 97 6.76 -7.65 12.03
N TYR A 98 7.41 -8.44 12.88
CA TYR A 98 6.96 -9.78 13.21
C TYR A 98 5.59 -9.78 13.92
N ASN A 99 5.44 -8.96 14.96
CA ASN A 99 4.22 -8.91 15.76
C ASN A 99 3.03 -8.38 14.97
N LEU A 100 3.23 -7.35 14.15
CA LEU A 100 2.16 -6.81 13.28
C LEU A 100 1.72 -7.85 12.25
N THR A 101 2.66 -8.52 11.60
CA THR A 101 2.36 -9.58 10.63
C THR A 101 1.61 -10.74 11.27
N GLN A 102 2.06 -11.20 12.44
CA GLN A 102 1.40 -12.24 13.23
C GLN A 102 -0.03 -11.85 13.63
N ARG A 103 -0.28 -10.58 13.96
CA ARG A 103 -1.62 -10.09 14.28
C ARG A 103 -2.57 -10.26 13.09
N TYR A 104 -2.17 -9.82 11.89
CA TYR A 104 -2.98 -10.00 10.67
C TYR A 104 -3.24 -11.47 10.35
N LEU A 105 -2.25 -12.35 10.54
CA LEU A 105 -2.43 -13.78 10.32
C LEU A 105 -3.42 -14.40 11.32
N LYS A 106 -3.39 -13.97 12.59
CA LYS A 106 -4.33 -14.41 13.63
C LYS A 106 -5.77 -13.93 13.39
N GLU A 107 -5.93 -12.73 12.85
CA GLU A 107 -7.24 -12.17 12.48
C GLU A 107 -7.89 -12.91 11.29
N GLY A 108 -7.09 -13.61 10.49
CA GLY A 108 -7.51 -14.32 9.29
C GLY A 108 -7.44 -13.45 8.04
N LEU A 109 -6.71 -13.92 7.04
CA LEU A 109 -6.53 -13.23 5.78
C LEU A 109 -7.83 -13.26 4.97
N ARG A 110 -8.20 -12.09 4.43
CA ARG A 110 -9.35 -11.92 3.54
C ARG A 110 -8.87 -11.57 2.15
N ASP A 111 -9.62 -11.99 1.15
CA ASP A 111 -9.34 -11.67 -0.25
C ASP A 111 -9.34 -10.16 -0.49
N ARG A 112 -8.52 -9.72 -1.44
CA ARG A 112 -8.26 -8.29 -1.69
C ARG A 112 -8.52 -7.96 -3.15
N ALA A 113 -9.32 -6.93 -3.42
CA ALA A 113 -9.60 -6.48 -4.79
C ALA A 113 -8.31 -5.95 -5.45
N ILE A 114 -7.95 -6.51 -6.61
CA ILE A 114 -6.72 -6.19 -7.37
C ILE A 114 -7.00 -5.38 -8.64
N THR A 115 -8.24 -4.93 -8.85
CA THR A 115 -8.63 -4.07 -9.97
C THR A 115 -9.33 -2.82 -9.47
N ARG A 116 -9.31 -1.75 -10.27
CA ARG A 116 -9.95 -0.46 -9.97
C ARG A 116 -10.55 0.16 -11.23
N ASP A 117 -11.66 0.86 -11.05
CA ASP A 117 -12.35 1.67 -12.07
C ASP A 117 -11.67 3.04 -12.23
N ILE A 118 -10.47 3.03 -12.78
CA ILE A 118 -9.66 4.22 -13.06
C ILE A 118 -9.04 4.10 -14.44
N ASN A 119 -8.66 5.23 -15.03
CA ASN A 119 -8.09 5.25 -16.39
C ASN A 119 -6.55 5.21 -16.39
N TRP A 120 -5.91 5.59 -15.28
CA TRP A 120 -4.45 5.65 -15.13
C TRP A 120 -3.93 4.49 -14.29
N GLY A 121 -3.02 3.69 -14.85
CA GLY A 121 -2.42 2.51 -14.21
C GLY A 121 -2.07 1.43 -15.23
N VAL A 122 -1.72 0.23 -14.74
CA VAL A 122 -1.46 -0.94 -15.59
C VAL A 122 -2.78 -1.55 -16.09
N SER A 123 -2.91 -1.79 -17.40
CA SER A 123 -4.09 -2.41 -18.00
C SER A 123 -4.31 -3.83 -17.47
N VAL A 124 -5.56 -4.25 -17.30
CA VAL A 124 -5.92 -5.63 -16.96
C VAL A 124 -5.96 -6.45 -18.26
N PRO A 125 -5.16 -7.51 -18.43
CA PRO A 125 -5.09 -8.28 -19.68
C PRO A 125 -6.20 -9.33 -19.76
N ILE A 126 -7.46 -8.92 -19.56
CA ILE A 126 -8.65 -9.77 -19.60
C ILE A 126 -9.75 -9.04 -20.37
N ASP A 127 -10.38 -9.74 -21.32
CA ASP A 127 -11.49 -9.21 -22.11
C ASP A 127 -12.64 -8.71 -21.21
N GLY A 128 -13.17 -7.52 -21.50
CA GLY A 128 -14.21 -6.87 -20.71
C GLY A 128 -13.69 -5.99 -19.55
N PHE A 129 -12.38 -5.91 -19.34
CA PHE A 129 -11.74 -5.08 -18.31
C PHE A 129 -10.92 -3.91 -18.88
N GLU A 130 -11.19 -3.50 -20.13
CA GLU A 130 -10.42 -2.47 -20.86
C GLU A 130 -10.45 -1.10 -20.16
N ASN A 131 -11.54 -0.80 -19.46
CA ASN A 131 -11.75 0.44 -18.69
C ASN A 131 -11.31 0.33 -17.22
N LYS A 132 -10.65 -0.76 -16.84
CA LYS A 132 -10.14 -0.99 -15.48
C LYS A 132 -8.63 -1.07 -15.48
N ARG A 133 -8.03 -0.80 -14.32
CA ARG A 133 -6.59 -0.93 -14.09
C ARG A 133 -6.31 -1.85 -12.92
N ILE A 134 -5.14 -2.46 -12.93
CA ILE A 134 -4.62 -3.19 -11.79
C ILE A 134 -4.45 -2.21 -10.64
N TYR A 135 -4.89 -2.61 -9.45
CA TYR A 135 -4.82 -1.78 -8.26
C TYR A 135 -3.35 -1.55 -7.85
N VAL A 136 -2.97 -0.30 -7.61
CA VAL A 136 -1.58 0.08 -7.29
C VAL A 136 -0.98 -0.73 -6.13
N TRP A 137 -1.76 -1.05 -5.10
CA TRP A 137 -1.26 -1.83 -3.96
C TRP A 137 -1.04 -3.31 -4.26
N PHE A 138 -1.51 -3.80 -5.41
CA PHE A 138 -1.14 -5.11 -5.93
C PHE A 138 0.08 -5.02 -6.85
N GLU A 139 0.12 -4.05 -7.78
CA GLU A 139 1.22 -4.00 -8.76
C GLU A 139 2.49 -3.29 -8.29
N ALA A 140 2.41 -2.35 -7.34
CA ALA A 140 3.58 -1.58 -6.90
C ALA A 140 4.72 -2.45 -6.33
N VAL A 141 4.38 -3.52 -5.62
CA VAL A 141 5.37 -4.48 -5.09
C VAL A 141 6.03 -5.33 -6.19
N ILE A 142 5.38 -5.47 -7.35
CA ILE A 142 5.97 -6.10 -8.55
C ILE A 142 7.04 -5.17 -9.16
N GLY A 143 6.99 -3.87 -8.85
CA GLY A 143 7.97 -2.87 -9.26
C GLY A 143 9.42 -3.26 -8.97
N TYR A 144 9.68 -3.98 -7.87
CA TYR A 144 11.03 -4.47 -7.55
C TYR A 144 11.54 -5.47 -8.59
N LEU A 145 10.67 -6.39 -9.03
CA LEU A 145 11.02 -7.39 -10.04
C LEU A 145 11.11 -6.77 -11.44
N SER A 146 10.18 -5.89 -11.80
CA SER A 146 10.21 -5.22 -13.11
C SER A 146 11.42 -4.30 -13.25
N ALA A 147 11.82 -3.58 -12.19
CA ALA A 147 13.04 -2.78 -12.17
C ALA A 147 14.30 -3.63 -12.34
N ALA A 148 14.37 -4.80 -11.68
CA ALA A 148 15.50 -5.72 -11.85
C ALA A 148 15.59 -6.26 -13.29
N LYS A 149 14.44 -6.59 -13.90
CA LYS A 149 14.37 -7.02 -15.31
C LYS A 149 14.79 -5.90 -16.28
N GLU A 150 14.35 -4.67 -16.05
CA GLU A 150 14.75 -3.52 -16.87
C GLU A 150 16.25 -3.22 -16.73
N TRP A 151 16.79 -3.28 -15.51
CA TRP A 151 18.23 -3.18 -15.29
C TRP A 151 19.01 -4.27 -16.02
N ALA A 152 18.56 -5.53 -15.96
CA ALA A 152 19.21 -6.64 -16.64
C ALA A 152 19.28 -6.39 -18.16
N LYS A 153 18.14 -6.02 -18.75
CA LYS A 153 18.03 -5.64 -20.17
C LYS A 153 18.96 -4.49 -20.57
N THR A 154 18.95 -3.39 -19.80
CA THR A 154 19.80 -2.22 -20.09
C THR A 154 21.29 -2.47 -19.84
N SER A 155 21.63 -3.46 -18.99
CA SER A 155 23.01 -3.88 -18.72
C SER A 155 23.60 -4.81 -19.80
N GLY A 156 22.81 -5.21 -20.80
CA GLY A 156 23.25 -6.07 -21.92
C GLY A 156 23.14 -7.58 -21.66
N ASP A 157 22.50 -8.00 -20.57
CA ASP A 157 22.25 -9.41 -20.27
C ASP A 157 20.89 -9.56 -19.58
N GLU A 158 19.87 -9.91 -20.38
CA GLU A 158 18.46 -9.99 -19.96
C GLU A 158 18.20 -11.04 -18.88
N GLU A 159 19.12 -11.97 -18.63
CA GLU A 159 18.92 -13.05 -17.64
C GLU A 159 19.49 -12.69 -16.27
N LYS A 160 20.29 -11.62 -16.15
CA LYS A 160 20.94 -11.22 -14.87
C LYS A 160 19.98 -10.94 -13.73
N TRP A 161 18.72 -10.58 -13.98
CA TRP A 161 17.77 -10.37 -12.88
C TRP A 161 17.53 -11.66 -12.07
N ARG A 162 17.71 -12.84 -12.69
CA ARG A 162 17.50 -14.14 -12.03
C ARG A 162 18.47 -14.38 -10.88
N SER A 163 19.68 -13.81 -10.91
CA SER A 163 20.62 -13.95 -9.79
C SER A 163 20.13 -13.25 -8.51
N PHE A 164 19.19 -12.31 -8.61
CA PHE A 164 18.58 -11.67 -7.45
C PHE A 164 17.29 -12.36 -7.00
N TRP A 165 16.56 -12.93 -7.95
CA TRP A 165 15.18 -13.37 -7.73
C TRP A 165 14.98 -14.88 -7.76
N GLN A 166 15.93 -15.68 -8.26
CA GLN A 166 15.81 -17.14 -8.36
C GLN A 166 16.95 -17.90 -7.70
N ASP A 167 18.14 -17.28 -7.58
CA ASP A 167 19.24 -17.84 -6.81
C ASP A 167 18.88 -17.92 -5.32
N LYS A 168 18.82 -19.13 -4.75
CA LYS A 168 18.39 -19.36 -3.37
C LYS A 168 19.36 -18.80 -2.32
N GLU A 169 20.59 -18.47 -2.71
CA GLU A 169 21.56 -17.81 -1.83
C GLU A 169 21.39 -16.27 -1.81
N ALA A 170 20.63 -15.71 -2.76
CA ALA A 170 20.37 -14.28 -2.81
C ALA A 170 19.45 -13.84 -1.67
N LYS A 171 19.86 -12.77 -0.97
CA LYS A 171 19.10 -12.18 0.14
C LYS A 171 18.39 -10.92 -0.30
N VAL A 172 17.06 -10.98 -0.36
CA VAL A 172 16.22 -9.83 -0.72
C VAL A 172 15.85 -9.04 0.54
N TYR A 173 16.33 -7.80 0.64
CA TYR A 173 16.02 -6.88 1.74
C TYR A 173 15.06 -5.79 1.27
N ASN A 174 13.91 -5.66 1.93
CA ASN A 174 12.92 -4.64 1.62
C ASN A 174 12.89 -3.56 2.72
N PHE A 175 13.65 -2.48 2.55
CA PHE A 175 13.65 -1.34 3.47
C PHE A 175 12.40 -0.48 3.27
N ILE A 176 11.58 -0.34 4.31
CA ILE A 176 10.26 0.29 4.21
C ILE A 176 9.92 1.12 5.46
N GLY A 177 8.86 1.93 5.39
CA GLY A 177 8.18 2.46 6.59
C GLY A 177 7.16 1.47 7.14
N LYS A 178 6.82 1.56 8.43
CA LYS A 178 5.92 0.62 9.12
C LYS A 178 4.57 0.40 8.46
N ASP A 179 4.01 1.41 7.81
CA ASP A 179 2.71 1.30 7.11
C ASP A 179 2.75 0.34 5.93
N ASN A 180 3.95 0.05 5.41
CA ASN A 180 4.14 -0.86 4.28
C ASN A 180 4.34 -2.32 4.69
N ILE A 181 4.43 -2.63 6.00
CA ILE A 181 4.69 -3.99 6.51
C ILE A 181 3.73 -5.02 5.89
N PRO A 182 2.39 -4.83 5.92
CA PRO A 182 1.47 -5.86 5.42
C PRO A 182 1.63 -6.15 3.92
N PHE A 183 2.04 -5.16 3.14
CA PHE A 183 2.28 -5.36 1.71
C PHE A 183 3.52 -6.20 1.46
N HIS A 184 4.55 -6.10 2.31
CA HIS A 184 5.84 -6.78 2.13
C HIS A 184 5.95 -8.09 2.92
N THR A 185 5.07 -8.34 3.89
CA THR A 185 5.05 -9.57 4.69
C THR A 185 3.83 -10.47 4.43
N LEU A 186 2.82 -9.99 3.70
CA LEU A 186 1.62 -10.79 3.37
C LEU A 186 1.32 -10.77 1.87
N ILE A 187 1.04 -9.59 1.32
CA ILE A 187 0.58 -9.47 -0.08
C ILE A 187 1.67 -9.91 -1.06
N TRP A 188 2.85 -9.30 -0.97
CA TRP A 188 3.96 -9.60 -1.87
C TRP A 188 4.45 -11.05 -1.73
N PRO A 189 4.69 -11.59 -0.51
CA PRO A 189 5.03 -13.00 -0.36
C PRO A 189 3.96 -13.96 -0.86
N ALA A 190 2.66 -13.67 -0.69
CA ALA A 190 1.60 -14.50 -1.27
C ALA A 190 1.64 -14.51 -2.81
N MET A 191 1.86 -13.34 -3.41
CA MET A 191 2.02 -13.23 -4.87
C MET A 191 3.22 -14.02 -5.36
N LEU A 192 4.36 -13.92 -4.66
CA LEU A 192 5.56 -14.70 -4.96
C LEU A 192 5.36 -16.20 -4.74
N MET A 193 4.67 -16.62 -3.67
CA MET A 193 4.36 -18.05 -3.45
C MET A 193 3.41 -18.60 -4.53
N GLY A 194 2.54 -17.76 -5.08
CA GLY A 194 1.66 -18.11 -6.19
C GLY A 194 2.34 -18.04 -7.56
N TYR A 195 3.56 -17.52 -7.65
CA TYR A 195 4.32 -17.34 -8.89
C TYR A 195 5.61 -18.17 -8.84
N ASP A 196 5.77 -19.13 -9.74
CA ASP A 196 6.81 -20.15 -9.57
C ASP A 196 8.26 -19.59 -9.57
N ASP A 197 9.05 -20.18 -8.68
CA ASP A 197 10.51 -20.07 -8.57
C ASP A 197 11.07 -18.65 -8.36
N LEU A 198 10.40 -17.84 -7.52
CA LEU A 198 10.93 -16.56 -7.05
C LEU A 198 11.25 -16.57 -5.55
N ASN A 199 12.30 -15.85 -5.17
CA ASN A 199 12.75 -15.70 -3.79
C ASN A 199 11.77 -14.85 -2.99
N LEU A 200 11.46 -15.31 -1.78
CA LEU A 200 10.74 -14.52 -0.79
C LEU A 200 11.68 -13.51 -0.12
N PRO A 201 11.14 -12.43 0.47
CA PRO A 201 11.95 -11.49 1.24
C PRO A 201 12.75 -12.22 2.32
N TYR A 202 14.06 -11.97 2.34
CA TYR A 202 14.92 -12.43 3.42
C TYR A 202 14.63 -11.63 4.69
N ASP A 203 14.58 -10.31 4.57
CA ASP A 203 14.26 -9.40 5.66
C ASP A 203 13.44 -8.20 5.15
N VAL A 204 12.67 -7.61 6.05
CA VAL A 204 11.82 -6.45 5.77
C VAL A 204 12.08 -5.38 6.85
N PRO A 205 13.24 -4.70 6.84
CA PRO A 205 13.53 -3.65 7.82
C PRO A 205 12.51 -2.52 7.69
N ALA A 206 11.68 -2.35 8.73
CA ALA A 206 10.69 -1.30 8.80
C ALA A 206 11.06 -0.25 9.86
N ASN A 207 11.04 1.02 9.45
CA ASN A 207 11.21 2.15 10.35
C ASN A 207 9.87 2.73 10.81
N GLU A 208 9.87 3.26 12.02
CA GLU A 208 8.80 4.05 12.60
C GLU A 208 8.79 5.47 12.00
N PHE A 209 7.93 6.38 12.49
CA PHE A 209 7.82 7.71 11.89
C PHE A 209 8.90 8.67 12.39
N LEU A 210 9.30 9.60 11.52
CA LEU A 210 10.06 10.79 11.89
C LEU A 210 9.11 11.97 12.10
N THR A 211 9.30 12.73 13.17
CA THR A 211 8.60 13.98 13.46
C THR A 211 9.54 15.18 13.34
N ILE A 212 8.98 16.39 13.36
CA ILE A 212 9.73 17.65 13.43
C ILE A 212 9.08 18.51 14.52
N GLU A 213 9.84 18.84 15.55
CA GLU A 213 9.41 19.63 16.70
C GLU A 213 8.16 19.05 17.38
N GLY A 214 8.14 17.73 17.55
CA GLY A 214 7.05 16.97 18.15
C GLY A 214 5.78 16.88 17.28
N ARG A 215 5.86 17.27 16.00
CA ARG A 215 4.74 17.24 15.06
C ARG A 215 5.00 16.27 13.90
N LYS A 216 3.96 15.55 13.49
CA LYS A 216 3.99 14.77 12.24
C LYS A 216 4.21 15.67 11.04
N LEU A 217 5.00 15.19 10.09
CA LEU A 217 5.16 15.80 8.78
C LEU A 217 3.79 16.00 8.12
N SER A 218 3.57 17.17 7.52
CA SER A 218 2.31 17.51 6.89
C SER A 218 2.53 18.33 5.63
N THR A 219 2.24 17.72 4.49
CA THR A 219 2.35 18.40 3.19
C THR A 219 1.31 19.51 3.03
N SER A 220 0.07 19.28 3.50
CA SER A 220 -1.03 20.26 3.44
C SER A 220 -0.79 21.50 4.32
N ARG A 221 -0.08 21.35 5.45
CA ARG A 221 0.32 22.46 6.31
C ARG A 221 1.72 22.99 6.00
N ASN A 222 2.34 22.52 4.92
CA ASN A 222 3.73 22.82 4.55
C ASN A 222 4.71 22.68 5.74
N TRP A 223 4.54 21.61 6.52
CA TRP A 223 5.34 21.29 7.70
C TRP A 223 6.21 20.06 7.42
N ALA A 224 7.33 20.28 6.74
CA ALA A 224 8.33 19.26 6.44
C ALA A 224 9.67 19.91 6.08
N VAL A 225 10.76 19.16 6.25
CA VAL A 225 12.05 19.49 5.62
C VAL A 225 12.08 18.80 4.26
N TRP A 226 11.96 19.59 3.20
CA TRP A 226 11.97 19.07 1.83
C TRP A 226 13.42 18.90 1.36
N LEU A 227 13.76 17.70 0.87
CA LEU A 227 15.13 17.39 0.47
C LEU A 227 15.70 18.39 -0.58
N PRO A 228 14.97 18.78 -1.65
CA PRO A 228 15.48 19.78 -2.60
C PRO A 228 15.73 21.16 -1.96
N ASP A 229 14.84 21.59 -1.06
CA ASP A 229 14.95 22.87 -0.36
C ASP A 229 16.10 22.86 0.66
N TYR A 230 16.33 21.72 1.33
CA TYR A 230 17.50 21.53 2.20
C TYR A 230 18.80 21.58 1.41
N LEU A 231 18.91 20.79 0.32
CA LEU A 231 20.12 20.69 -0.50
C LEU A 231 20.45 21.98 -1.28
N SER A 232 19.50 22.90 -1.40
CA SER A 232 19.76 24.24 -1.95
C SER A 232 20.60 25.12 -1.01
N ARG A 233 20.71 24.77 0.27
CA ARG A 233 21.35 25.58 1.33
C ARG A 233 22.42 24.83 2.13
N TYR A 234 22.37 23.51 2.17
CA TYR A 234 23.21 22.69 3.04
C TYR A 234 23.74 21.45 2.31
N ASP A 235 24.92 20.98 2.72
CA ASP A 235 25.51 19.74 2.24
C ASP A 235 24.68 18.51 2.68
N PRO A 236 24.71 17.41 1.91
CA PRO A 236 23.95 16.20 2.24
C PRO A 236 24.46 15.47 3.49
N ASP A 237 25.75 15.56 3.82
CA ASP A 237 26.36 14.76 4.89
C ASP A 237 25.86 15.11 6.30
N PRO A 238 25.71 16.39 6.68
CA PRO A 238 25.03 16.77 7.92
C PRO A 238 23.63 16.16 8.07
N LEU A 239 22.84 16.15 6.99
CA LEU A 239 21.51 15.52 7.00
C LEU A 239 21.59 14.01 7.17
N ARG A 240 22.49 13.35 6.42
CA ARG A 240 22.71 11.89 6.54
C ARG A 240 23.13 11.52 7.95
N TYR A 241 24.07 12.26 8.54
CA TYR A 241 24.51 12.05 9.91
C TYR A 241 23.34 12.21 10.89
N PHE A 242 22.60 13.32 10.81
CA PHE A 242 21.47 13.60 11.69
C PHE A 242 20.37 12.53 11.62
N LEU A 243 19.97 12.13 10.40
CA LEU A 243 18.95 11.08 10.22
C LEU A 243 19.44 9.70 10.66
N SER A 244 20.74 9.41 10.53
CA SER A 244 21.29 8.10 10.91
C SER A 244 21.37 7.92 12.41
N ILE A 245 21.78 8.95 13.16
CA ILE A 245 21.85 8.87 14.64
C ILE A 245 20.46 8.90 15.29
N ASN A 246 19.47 9.49 14.62
CA ASN A 246 18.07 9.57 15.07
C ASN A 246 17.16 8.61 14.28
N MET A 247 17.71 7.52 13.73
CA MET A 247 16.92 6.63 12.88
C MET A 247 15.77 5.98 13.67
N PRO A 248 14.50 6.08 13.22
CA PRO A 248 13.34 5.57 13.95
C PRO A 248 13.27 4.04 13.86
N GLU A 249 14.11 3.34 14.62
CA GLU A 249 14.20 1.87 14.57
C GLU A 249 13.26 1.16 15.53
N THR A 250 13.14 1.67 16.76
CA THR A 250 12.38 1.05 17.85
C THR A 250 11.13 1.83 18.24
N GLY A 251 11.07 3.11 17.84
CA GLY A 251 9.97 4.03 18.10
C GLY A 251 10.07 5.24 17.17
N ASP A 252 9.04 6.07 17.16
CA ASP A 252 9.06 7.34 16.43
C ASP A 252 10.19 8.23 17.00
N THR A 253 10.88 8.98 16.14
CA THR A 253 11.98 9.90 16.50
C THR A 253 11.69 11.32 16.01
N ASP A 254 12.31 12.32 16.65
CA ASP A 254 12.19 13.75 16.31
C ASP A 254 13.55 14.34 15.90
#